data_AF-A0A4V3IDN8-F1
#
_entry.id   AF-A0A4V3IDN8-F1
#
_cell.length_a   1.000
_cell.length_b   1.000
_cell.length_c   1.000
_cell.angle_alpha   90.00
_cell.angle_beta   90.00
_cell.angle_gamma   90.00
#
_symmetry.space_group_name_H-M   'P 1'
#
loop_
_entity.id
_entity.type
_entity.pdbx_description
1 polymer ?
#
loop_
_entity_poly.entity_id
_entity_poly.type
_entity_poly.pdbx_seq_one_letter_code
_entity_poly.pdbx_strand_id
1 'polypeptide(L)'
;MTVAAGTLPDAAESVDGLDNSHDSGIELSVDVLSSPSIVDQGAGPVQPRSSMGDDFTSTVTIAGRQPEIDLCSGLVDTTAWYGTPMLVEHWGCGGELFPRWTGAQVRLAGIDAGVYRVTGVIGSLSAGTAMVSDVPRGHDLVFQTCLNGDSTHMVLVGLSRIG
;
A
#
# COMPACT_ATOMS: atom_id res chain seq x y z
N MET A 1 -52.86 -33.34 15.17
CA MET A 1 -52.92 -32.29 14.12
C MET A 1 -51.72 -32.54 13.23
N THR A 2 -51.98 -33.04 12.02
CA THR A 2 -51.00 -33.47 11.02
C THR A 2 -50.90 -32.40 9.94
N VAL A 3 -49.85 -32.52 9.11
CA VAL A 3 -49.63 -32.03 7.73
C VAL A 3 -48.52 -30.97 7.70
N ALA A 4 -47.54 -30.96 6.78
CA ALA A 4 -46.87 -31.93 5.90
C ALA A 4 -45.74 -31.13 5.20
N ALA A 5 -44.74 -31.84 4.68
CA ALA A 5 -43.66 -31.32 3.84
C ALA A 5 -44.10 -31.01 2.38
N GLY A 6 -43.30 -30.22 1.67
CA GLY A 6 -43.29 -30.10 0.20
C GLY A 6 -42.64 -28.77 -0.26
N THR A 7 -41.41 -28.74 -0.76
CA THR A 7 -40.92 -29.00 -2.15
C THR A 7 -40.94 -27.74 -3.05
N LEU A 8 -39.77 -27.38 -3.59
CA LEU A 8 -39.52 -26.38 -4.66
C LEU A 8 -39.94 -26.91 -6.05
N PRO A 9 -40.25 -26.01 -7.02
CA PRO A 9 -39.39 -25.97 -8.22
C PRO A 9 -39.20 -24.58 -8.89
N ASP A 10 -38.06 -24.50 -9.59
CA ASP A 10 -37.67 -23.87 -10.88
C ASP A 10 -38.22 -22.54 -11.48
N ALA A 11 -37.23 -21.77 -11.96
CA ALA A 11 -37.09 -21.03 -13.23
C ALA A 11 -38.03 -19.91 -13.71
N ALA A 12 -37.39 -18.74 -13.86
CA ALA A 12 -37.16 -17.97 -15.11
C ALA A 12 -38.07 -16.78 -15.52
N GLU A 13 -37.35 -15.81 -16.13
CA GLU A 13 -37.73 -14.69 -17.01
C GLU A 13 -38.31 -13.42 -16.35
N SER A 14 -38.12 -12.19 -16.83
CA SER A 14 -37.21 -11.47 -17.75
C SER A 14 -37.83 -10.07 -17.85
N VAL A 15 -37.08 -8.97 -17.71
CA VAL A 15 -37.38 -7.65 -18.32
C VAL A 15 -36.04 -6.92 -18.52
N ASP A 16 -35.56 -6.72 -19.75
CA ASP A 16 -35.98 -5.80 -20.83
C ASP A 16 -35.27 -4.44 -20.78
N GLY A 17 -34.69 -4.06 -21.93
CA GLY A 17 -33.87 -2.87 -22.15
C GLY A 17 -32.69 -3.20 -23.09
N LEU A 18 -32.95 -3.60 -24.34
CA LEU A 18 -33.09 -2.75 -25.54
C LEU A 18 -31.85 -1.88 -25.79
N ASP A 19 -31.28 -1.79 -26.98
CA ASP A 19 -31.46 -2.47 -28.27
C ASP A 19 -30.24 -2.01 -29.08
N ASN A 20 -29.64 -2.94 -29.81
CA ASN A 20 -28.37 -2.73 -30.50
C ASN A 20 -28.60 -3.13 -31.95
N SER A 21 -28.97 -2.18 -32.82
CA SER A 21 -29.03 -2.38 -34.28
C SER A 21 -29.22 -1.12 -35.11
N HIS A 22 -28.16 -0.79 -35.88
CA HIS A 22 -28.13 -0.20 -37.24
C HIS A 22 -28.63 1.27 -37.40
N ASP A 23 -28.06 2.18 -38.19
CA ASP A 23 -27.37 2.10 -39.49
C ASP A 23 -26.73 3.48 -39.75
N SER A 24 -25.53 3.53 -40.33
CA SER A 24 -25.21 4.45 -41.44
C SER A 24 -23.94 3.93 -42.10
N GLY A 25 -24.14 3.11 -43.13
CA GLY A 25 -23.08 2.51 -43.93
C GLY A 25 -22.17 3.52 -44.64
N ILE A 26 -20.94 3.08 -44.87
CA ILE A 26 -20.27 3.20 -46.17
C ILE A 26 -19.48 1.90 -46.39
N GLU A 27 -19.91 1.12 -47.38
CA GLU A 27 -19.17 -0.01 -47.93
C GLU A 27 -17.91 0.51 -48.62
N LEU A 28 -16.75 -0.15 -48.43
CA LEU A 28 -15.70 -0.14 -49.44
C LEU A 28 -14.78 -1.36 -49.30
N SER A 29 -15.12 -2.37 -50.11
CA SER A 29 -14.22 -3.23 -50.89
C SER A 29 -12.87 -3.59 -50.29
N VAL A 30 -12.77 -4.82 -49.79
CA VAL A 30 -11.48 -5.49 -49.56
C VAL A 30 -11.04 -6.12 -50.88
N ASP A 31 -10.04 -5.56 -51.54
CA ASP A 31 -8.96 -6.34 -52.14
C ASP A 31 -7.80 -5.45 -52.61
N VAL A 32 -6.62 -6.07 -52.71
CA VAL A 32 -5.35 -5.55 -53.25
C VAL A 32 -4.36 -4.95 -52.24
N LEU A 33 -3.49 -5.85 -51.76
CA LEU A 33 -2.02 -5.71 -51.70
C LEU A 33 -1.46 -4.27 -51.69
N SER A 34 -1.15 -3.76 -50.51
CA SER A 34 -0.03 -2.85 -50.28
C SER A 34 0.22 -2.71 -48.79
N SER A 35 1.32 -3.30 -48.30
CA SER A 35 1.82 -3.06 -46.95
C SER A 35 2.20 -1.57 -46.79
N PRO A 36 1.66 -0.84 -45.81
CA PRO A 36 2.33 0.35 -45.33
C PRO A 36 3.22 -0.04 -44.15
N SER A 37 4.51 0.13 -44.38
CA SER A 37 5.61 0.33 -43.45
C SER A 37 5.20 0.42 -41.98
N ILE A 38 5.62 -0.57 -41.18
CA ILE A 38 5.78 -0.37 -39.74
C ILE A 38 6.78 0.78 -39.57
N VAL A 39 6.28 1.96 -39.24
CA VAL A 39 7.13 3.02 -38.68
C VAL A 39 7.54 2.54 -37.29
N ASP A 40 8.78 2.06 -37.22
CA ASP A 40 9.55 1.95 -35.99
C ASP A 40 9.61 3.34 -35.34
N GLN A 41 8.62 3.65 -34.51
CA GLN A 41 8.73 4.76 -33.58
C GLN A 41 9.61 4.27 -32.45
N GLY A 42 10.91 4.45 -32.66
CA GLY A 42 11.97 4.00 -31.77
C GLY A 42 11.59 4.21 -30.32
N ALA A 43 11.80 3.15 -29.54
CA ALA A 43 11.78 3.22 -28.08
C ALA A 43 12.75 4.31 -27.63
N GLY A 44 12.23 5.52 -27.41
CA GLY A 44 12.94 6.53 -26.67
C GLY A 44 13.33 5.93 -25.31
N PRO A 45 14.51 6.27 -24.77
CA PRO A 45 14.88 5.78 -23.46
C PRO A 45 13.76 6.14 -22.49
N VAL A 46 13.19 5.12 -21.82
CA VAL A 46 12.34 5.32 -20.66
C VAL A 46 13.20 6.08 -19.66
N GLN A 47 13.02 7.40 -19.62
CA GLN A 47 13.69 8.21 -18.62
C GLN A 47 13.18 7.70 -17.27
N PRO A 48 14.06 7.24 -16.35
CA PRO A 48 13.63 6.93 -15.01
C PRO A 48 12.94 8.18 -14.48
N ARG A 49 11.77 8.04 -13.85
CA ARG A 49 11.16 9.16 -13.12
C ARG A 49 12.22 9.66 -12.15
N SER A 50 12.76 10.84 -12.40
CA SER A 50 13.47 11.58 -11.37
C SER A 50 12.46 11.81 -10.25
N SER A 51 12.58 11.05 -9.17
CA SER A 51 11.91 11.29 -7.90
C SER A 51 12.43 12.61 -7.35
N MET A 52 11.89 13.74 -7.80
CA MET A 52 12.32 15.08 -7.37
C MET A 52 11.68 15.50 -6.03
N GLY A 53 11.41 14.55 -5.13
CA GLY A 53 10.83 14.78 -3.81
C GLY A 53 10.88 13.53 -2.95
N ASP A 54 10.79 13.69 -1.63
CA ASP A 54 10.65 12.56 -0.71
C ASP A 54 9.24 11.95 -0.88
N ASP A 55 9.14 10.61 -0.97
CA ASP A 55 7.86 9.89 -1.09
C ASP A 55 6.99 10.03 0.17
N PHE A 56 7.62 10.30 1.31
CA PHE A 56 6.96 10.54 2.58
C PHE A 56 7.77 11.52 3.43
N THR A 57 7.09 12.45 4.10
CA THR A 57 7.70 13.38 5.04
C THR A 57 6.90 13.42 6.34
N SER A 58 7.57 13.34 7.48
CA SER A 58 6.93 13.48 8.79
C SER A 58 7.90 14.06 9.83
N THR A 59 7.38 14.44 10.99
CA THR A 59 8.17 14.92 12.13
C THR A 59 7.96 14.00 13.32
N VAL A 60 9.05 13.54 13.93
CA VAL A 60 9.04 12.75 15.17
C VAL A 60 9.29 13.71 16.33
N THR A 61 8.24 14.05 17.07
CA THR A 61 8.32 15.07 18.14
C THR A 61 8.32 14.51 19.54
N ILE A 62 7.87 13.25 19.71
CA ILE A 62 7.69 12.62 21.00
C ILE A 62 8.23 11.19 20.98
N ALA A 63 8.81 10.79 22.12
CA ALA A 63 9.18 9.43 22.40
C ALA A 63 8.25 8.88 23.49
N GLY A 64 7.83 7.63 23.38
CA GLY A 64 6.84 7.06 24.28
C GLY A 64 6.37 5.65 23.94
N ARG A 65 5.14 5.36 24.35
CA ARG A 65 4.44 4.08 24.13
C ARG A 65 2.99 4.37 23.73
N GLN A 66 2.08 3.47 24.08
CA GLN A 66 0.67 3.55 23.72
C GLN A 66 0.02 4.92 23.99
N PRO A 67 0.22 5.56 25.17
CA PRO A 67 -0.41 6.87 25.42
C PRO A 67 0.03 7.94 24.42
N GLU A 68 1.31 7.96 24.04
CA GLU A 68 1.84 8.91 23.06
C GLU A 68 1.38 8.56 21.64
N ILE A 69 1.30 7.27 21.29
CA ILE A 69 0.79 6.81 19.98
C ILE A 69 -0.70 7.17 19.83
N ASP A 70 -1.48 7.06 20.90
CA ASP A 70 -2.91 7.40 20.93
C ASP A 70 -3.20 8.89 20.72
N LEU A 71 -2.20 9.77 20.86
CA LEU A 71 -2.35 11.20 20.57
C LEU A 71 -2.54 11.48 19.07
N CYS A 72 -2.17 10.55 18.19
CA CYS A 72 -2.30 10.71 16.74
C CYS A 72 -1.72 12.04 16.22
N SER A 73 -0.59 12.45 16.79
CA SER A 73 0.10 13.71 16.49
C SER A 73 1.32 13.51 15.58
N GLY A 74 1.43 12.35 14.93
CA GLY A 74 2.59 11.95 14.14
C GLY A 74 3.38 10.80 14.77
N LEU A 75 4.46 10.44 14.08
CA LEU A 75 5.29 9.28 14.41
C LEU A 75 5.85 9.40 15.82
N VAL A 76 5.76 8.30 16.59
CA VAL A 76 6.28 8.21 17.95
C VAL A 76 7.55 7.37 17.98
N ASP A 77 8.61 7.89 18.57
CA ASP A 77 9.83 7.12 18.86
C ASP A 77 9.57 6.15 20.03
N THR A 78 9.70 4.86 19.74
CA THR A 78 9.51 3.75 20.69
C THR A 78 10.81 3.00 20.96
N THR A 79 11.95 3.56 20.56
CA THR A 79 13.27 2.93 20.64
C THR A 79 13.62 2.44 22.03
N ALA A 80 13.31 3.23 23.07
CA ALA A 80 13.57 2.86 24.45
C ALA A 80 12.77 1.61 24.90
N TRP A 81 11.62 1.34 24.28
CA TRP A 81 10.81 0.16 24.57
C TRP A 81 11.27 -1.07 23.79
N TYR A 82 11.58 -0.92 22.51
CA TYR A 82 11.98 -2.04 21.64
C TYR A 82 13.49 -2.35 21.68
N GLY A 83 14.31 -1.44 22.20
CA GLY A 83 15.77 -1.55 22.20
C GLY A 83 16.40 -1.54 20.79
N THR A 84 15.65 -1.10 19.78
CA THR A 84 16.11 -0.86 18.39
C THR A 84 15.45 0.42 17.92
N PRO A 85 16.10 1.22 17.05
CA PRO A 85 15.49 2.39 16.44
C PRO A 85 14.13 2.04 15.83
N MET A 86 13.05 2.58 16.41
CA MET A 86 11.70 2.16 16.04
C MET A 86 10.67 3.27 16.18
N LEU A 87 9.94 3.53 15.09
CA LEU A 87 8.82 4.46 15.03
C LEU A 87 7.50 3.72 14.91
N VAL A 88 6.48 4.22 15.60
CA VAL A 88 5.13 3.65 15.57
C VAL A 88 4.09 4.74 15.30
N GLU A 89 3.06 4.40 14.53
CA GLU A 89 1.85 5.21 14.33
C GLU A 89 0.65 4.30 14.09
N HIS A 90 -0.51 4.72 14.60
CA HIS A 90 -1.79 4.10 14.24
C HIS A 90 -2.04 4.17 12.73
N TRP A 91 -2.68 3.14 12.18
CA TRP A 91 -3.00 3.07 10.74
C TRP A 91 -3.77 4.31 10.28
N GLY A 92 -4.86 4.64 10.97
CA GLY A 92 -5.72 5.78 10.62
C GLY A 92 -5.16 7.15 10.97
N CYS A 93 -4.00 7.23 11.64
CA CYS A 93 -3.37 8.50 12.03
C CYS A 93 -2.21 8.90 11.09
N GLY A 94 -2.06 8.18 9.98
CA GLY A 94 -1.02 8.43 8.98
C GLY A 94 -0.20 7.18 8.66
N GLY A 95 -0.29 6.13 9.48
CA GLY A 95 0.44 4.89 9.24
C GLY A 95 0.07 4.22 7.91
N GLU A 96 -1.17 4.37 7.44
CA GLU A 96 -1.62 3.86 6.14
C GLU A 96 -0.91 4.50 4.95
N LEU A 97 -0.42 5.73 5.11
CA LEU A 97 0.28 6.50 4.08
C LEU A 97 1.77 6.20 4.04
N PHE A 98 2.29 5.49 5.04
CA PHE A 98 3.72 5.20 5.12
C PHE A 98 4.13 4.24 3.98
N PRO A 99 5.17 4.57 3.20
CA PRO A 99 5.55 3.76 2.06
C PRO A 99 6.11 2.41 2.50
N ARG A 100 5.61 1.34 1.87
CA ARG A 100 5.99 -0.05 2.18
C ARG A 100 6.85 -0.70 1.08
N TRP A 101 7.01 -0.04 -0.05
CA TRP A 101 7.79 -0.55 -1.19
C TRP A 101 9.26 -0.15 -1.09
N THR A 102 10.14 -1.06 -1.48
CA THR A 102 11.59 -0.84 -1.48
C THR A 102 11.97 0.33 -2.39
N GLY A 103 12.90 1.16 -1.92
CA GLY A 103 13.43 2.30 -2.67
C GLY A 103 12.77 3.64 -2.35
N ALA A 104 11.59 3.64 -1.72
CA ALA A 104 10.90 4.86 -1.32
C ALA A 104 11.77 5.72 -0.39
N GLN A 105 11.76 7.04 -0.58
CA GLN A 105 12.49 8.00 0.21
C GLN A 105 11.61 8.61 1.30
N VAL A 106 12.05 8.51 2.55
CA VAL A 106 11.37 9.00 3.74
C VAL A 106 12.22 10.10 4.36
N ARG A 107 11.67 11.31 4.50
CA ARG A 107 12.31 12.40 5.24
C ARG A 107 11.66 12.56 6.60
N LEU A 108 12.48 12.46 7.64
CA LEU A 108 12.06 12.71 9.01
C LEU A 108 12.71 14.00 9.52
N ALA A 109 11.94 14.75 10.29
CA ALA A 109 12.40 15.85 11.13
C ALA A 109 12.22 15.48 12.61
N GLY A 110 12.80 16.28 13.52
CA GLY A 110 12.67 16.08 14.96
C GLY A 110 13.73 15.14 15.54
N ILE A 111 13.33 14.26 16.47
CA ILE A 111 14.25 13.42 17.26
C ILE A 111 15.04 12.47 16.35
N ASP A 112 14.37 11.81 15.42
CA ASP A 112 14.96 10.86 14.47
C ASP A 112 15.24 11.48 13.09
N ALA A 113 15.57 12.78 13.07
CA ALA A 113 15.75 13.53 11.83
C ALA A 113 16.76 12.86 10.88
N GLY A 114 16.43 12.86 9.59
CA GLY A 114 17.25 12.28 8.54
C GLY A 114 16.47 11.94 7.29
N VAL A 115 17.19 11.51 6.27
CA VAL A 115 16.67 10.94 5.04
C VAL A 115 16.95 9.45 5.05
N TYR A 116 15.90 8.68 4.83
CA TYR A 116 15.93 7.24 4.85
C TYR A 116 15.40 6.68 3.54
N ARG A 117 15.86 5.50 3.18
CA ARG A 117 15.33 4.69 2.09
C ARG A 117 14.66 3.45 2.67
N VAL A 118 13.44 3.19 2.24
CA VAL A 118 12.71 1.97 2.61
C VAL A 118 13.42 0.76 2.01
N THR A 119 13.79 -0.21 2.85
CA THR A 119 14.35 -1.49 2.42
C THR A 119 13.25 -2.48 2.04
N GLY A 120 12.03 -2.27 2.54
CA GLY A 120 10.83 -3.04 2.26
C GLY A 120 10.12 -3.46 3.54
N VAL A 121 9.07 -4.27 3.40
CA VAL A 121 8.44 -4.97 4.53
C VAL A 121 9.41 -6.06 5.02
N ILE A 122 9.75 -6.00 6.31
CA ILE A 122 10.74 -6.88 6.94
C ILE A 122 10.11 -7.92 7.86
N GLY A 123 8.80 -7.81 8.11
CA GLY A 123 8.07 -8.77 8.91
C GLY A 123 6.66 -8.29 9.26
N SER A 124 5.97 -9.11 10.03
CA SER A 124 4.69 -8.80 10.65
C SER A 124 4.69 -9.28 12.10
N LEU A 125 3.88 -8.64 12.94
CA LEU A 125 3.70 -9.02 14.34
C LEU A 125 2.21 -9.26 14.61
N SER A 126 1.90 -10.21 15.50
CA SER A 126 0.53 -10.39 15.98
C SER A 126 0.38 -9.80 17.37
N ALA A 127 -0.55 -8.85 17.54
CA ALA A 127 -0.80 -8.17 18.79
C ALA A 127 -1.46 -9.14 19.78
N GLY A 128 -0.65 -9.71 20.68
CA GLY A 128 -1.09 -10.71 21.65
C GLY A 128 -0.11 -11.87 21.81
N THR A 129 0.73 -12.12 20.80
CA THR A 129 1.74 -13.18 20.83
C THR A 129 3.16 -12.66 20.56
N ALA A 130 3.28 -11.57 19.81
CA ALA A 130 4.57 -10.99 19.49
C ALA A 130 5.28 -10.43 20.72
N MET A 131 6.59 -10.64 20.76
CA MET A 131 7.52 -10.10 21.75
C MET A 131 8.44 -9.06 21.10
N VAL A 132 9.06 -8.22 21.92
CA VAL A 132 10.07 -7.24 21.47
C VAL A 132 11.26 -7.91 20.76
N SER A 133 11.55 -9.17 21.10
CA SER A 133 12.57 -9.98 20.44
C SER A 133 12.22 -10.35 18.99
N ASP A 134 10.94 -10.26 18.61
CA ASP A 134 10.47 -10.64 17.28
C ASP A 134 10.65 -9.51 16.25
N VAL A 135 10.99 -8.31 16.71
CA VAL A 135 11.33 -7.18 15.83
C VAL A 135 12.69 -7.44 15.18
N PRO A 136 12.76 -7.58 13.83
CA PRO A 136 14.03 -7.79 13.13
C PRO A 136 15.02 -6.64 13.38
N ARG A 137 16.29 -7.00 13.57
CA ARG A 137 17.39 -6.07 13.84
C ARG A 137 18.21 -5.84 12.57
N GLY A 138 19.16 -4.89 12.62
CA GLY A 138 20.08 -4.61 11.52
C GLY A 138 19.58 -3.57 10.51
N HIS A 139 18.51 -2.85 10.85
CA HIS A 139 18.03 -1.67 10.12
C HIS A 139 18.42 -0.42 10.89
N ASP A 140 18.62 0.69 10.17
CA ASP A 140 18.90 1.98 10.81
C ASP A 140 17.67 2.53 11.53
N LEU A 141 16.48 2.17 11.02
CA LEU A 141 15.19 2.49 11.61
C LEU A 141 14.15 1.44 11.19
N VAL A 142 13.20 1.14 12.07
CA VAL A 142 12.04 0.31 11.77
C VAL A 142 10.78 1.15 11.96
N PHE A 143 9.85 1.08 11.02
CA PHE A 143 8.51 1.64 11.17
C PHE A 143 7.49 0.53 11.39
N GLN A 144 6.51 0.76 12.25
CA GLN A 144 5.43 -0.18 12.51
C GLN A 144 4.07 0.50 12.53
N THR A 145 3.10 -0.15 11.90
CA THR A 145 1.68 0.21 11.97
C THR A 145 0.79 -1.03 11.85
N CYS A 146 -0.53 -0.89 11.96
CA CYS A 146 -1.48 -1.99 11.71
C CYS A 146 -1.49 -2.36 10.23
N LEU A 147 -1.72 -3.62 9.89
CA LEU A 147 -1.84 -4.06 8.51
C LEU A 147 -3.29 -3.88 8.06
N ASN A 148 -3.53 -2.95 7.13
CA ASN A 148 -4.86 -2.68 6.57
C ASN A 148 -5.92 -2.34 7.64
N GLY A 149 -5.49 -1.67 8.72
CA GLY A 149 -6.36 -1.29 9.83
C GLY A 149 -6.67 -2.41 10.83
N ASP A 150 -6.14 -3.62 10.63
CA ASP A 150 -6.31 -4.72 11.59
C ASP A 150 -5.38 -4.53 12.79
N SER A 151 -5.95 -4.18 13.95
CA SER A 151 -5.20 -3.98 15.20
C SER A 151 -4.56 -5.26 15.76
N THR A 152 -4.90 -6.43 15.23
CA THR A 152 -4.30 -7.71 15.63
C THR A 152 -3.09 -8.10 14.80
N HIS A 153 -2.90 -7.48 13.62
CA HIS A 153 -1.79 -7.76 12.72
C HIS A 153 -1.05 -6.47 12.39
N MET A 154 0.23 -6.39 12.77
CA MET A 154 1.09 -5.26 12.50
C MET A 154 2.03 -5.57 11.35
N VAL A 155 2.41 -4.55 10.59
CA VAL A 155 3.46 -4.62 9.56
C VAL A 155 4.71 -3.90 10.04
N LEU A 156 5.88 -4.47 9.77
CA LEU A 156 7.19 -3.87 10.03
C LEU A 156 7.85 -3.49 8.71
N VAL A 157 8.30 -2.24 8.61
CA VAL A 157 9.00 -1.70 7.45
C VAL A 157 10.42 -1.32 7.87
N GLY A 158 11.41 -1.85 7.17
CA GLY A 158 12.81 -1.51 7.41
C GLY A 158 13.23 -0.27 6.64
N LEU A 159 14.12 0.52 7.24
CA LEU A 159 14.72 1.68 6.62
C LEU A 159 16.25 1.67 6.77
N SER A 160 16.92 2.22 5.76
CA SER A 160 18.35 2.54 5.79
C SER A 160 18.56 4.04 5.64
N ARG A 161 19.45 4.61 6.44
CA ARG A 161 19.78 6.03 6.41
C ARG A 161 20.63 6.34 5.18
N ILE A 162 20.31 7.42 4.47
CA ILE A 162 20.99 7.83 3.23
C ILE A 162 21.44 9.30 3.21
N GLY A 163 21.14 10.06 4.27
CA GLY A 163 21.55 11.47 4.42
C GLY A 163 21.07 12.06 5.73
#